data_AF-K0R4T8-F1
#
_entry.id   AF-K0R4T8-F1
#
_cell.length_a   1.000
_cell.length_b   1.000
_cell.length_c   1.000
_cell.angle_alpha   90.00
_cell.angle_beta   90.00
_cell.angle_gamma   90.00
#
_symmetry.space_group_name_H-M   'P 1'
#
loop_
_entity.id
_entity.type
_entity.pdbx_description
1 polymer ?
#
loop_
_entity_poly.entity_id
_entity_poly.type
_entity_poly.pdbx_seq_one_letter_code
_entity_poly.pdbx_strand_id
1 'polypeptide(L)'
;MWRTLGKEGLAVRAPWPVVDEEDKLLTRQAKFLRDALKTFRTATGKAKKGWKTATILVANDYPQWKIDALLWMQSKYNGGFQDSTFMKDLKTWAAENVSDKKKVKLTMQFVSFMKREVEDVGEMGMDTTCSFDQSAILNESIAYIKSQLSLEELSIARVEDAESVPDKICQNVTPGKPTLWLR
;
A
#
# COMPACT_ATOMS: atom_id res chain seq x y z
N MET A 1 33.08 -16.84 -11.84
CA MET A 1 32.17 -15.72 -12.13
C MET A 1 32.87 -14.55 -12.81
N TRP A 2 33.84 -13.83 -12.20
CA TRP A 2 34.53 -12.68 -12.85
C TRP A 2 35.11 -13.00 -14.25
N ARG A 3 35.91 -14.06 -14.35
CA ARG A 3 36.43 -14.55 -15.65
C ARG A 3 35.33 -15.04 -16.60
N THR A 4 34.27 -15.65 -16.06
CA THR A 4 33.12 -16.13 -16.82
C THR A 4 32.33 -14.98 -17.46
N LEU A 5 32.32 -13.81 -16.80
CA LEU A 5 31.72 -12.58 -17.31
C LEU A 5 32.62 -11.84 -18.32
N GLY A 6 33.75 -12.44 -18.72
CA GLY A 6 34.70 -11.84 -19.66
C GLY A 6 35.48 -10.65 -19.09
N LYS A 7 35.50 -10.46 -17.77
CA LYS A 7 36.23 -9.36 -17.13
C LYS A 7 37.70 -9.74 -16.96
N GLU A 8 38.58 -8.84 -17.37
CA GLU A 8 40.02 -9.00 -17.21
C GLU A 8 40.45 -8.85 -15.74
N GLY A 9 41.59 -9.45 -15.40
CA GLY A 9 42.17 -9.38 -14.06
C GLY A 9 41.50 -10.27 -13.00
N LEU A 10 41.73 -9.93 -11.73
CA LEU A 10 41.19 -10.62 -10.57
C LEU A 10 40.14 -9.73 -9.89
N ALA A 11 38.99 -10.29 -9.53
CA ALA A 11 37.93 -9.56 -8.84
C ALA A 11 38.40 -8.86 -7.56
N VAL A 12 39.37 -9.44 -6.83
CA VAL A 12 39.94 -8.87 -5.61
C VAL A 12 40.71 -7.55 -5.85
N ARG A 13 41.03 -7.23 -7.10
CA ARG A 13 41.68 -5.97 -7.50
C ARG A 13 40.72 -5.00 -8.20
N ALA A 14 39.45 -5.38 -8.37
CA ALA A 14 38.46 -4.48 -8.95
C ALA A 14 38.13 -3.36 -7.95
N PRO A 15 37.90 -2.11 -8.42
CA PRO A 15 37.41 -1.05 -7.55
C PRO A 15 36.02 -1.40 -7.03
N TRP A 16 35.66 -0.80 -5.90
CA TRP A 16 34.29 -0.87 -5.40
C TRP A 16 33.34 -0.27 -6.44
N PRO A 17 32.16 -0.88 -6.69
CA PRO A 17 31.22 -0.36 -7.67
C PRO A 17 30.77 1.06 -7.29
N VAL A 18 30.72 1.93 -8.30
CA VAL A 18 30.11 3.26 -8.17
C VAL A 18 28.61 3.09 -8.24
N VAL A 19 27.89 3.73 -7.32
CA VAL A 19 26.43 3.66 -7.21
C VAL A 19 25.86 4.97 -7.72
N ASP A 20 24.94 4.89 -8.67
CA ASP A 20 24.20 6.05 -9.18
C ASP A 20 23.10 6.49 -8.19
N GLU A 21 22.55 7.68 -8.39
CA GLU A 21 21.42 8.16 -7.58
C GLU A 21 20.21 7.22 -7.70
N GLU A 22 19.57 6.97 -6.56
CA GLU A 22 18.39 6.11 -6.50
C GLU A 22 17.15 6.81 -7.08
N ASP A 23 16.48 6.14 -8.03
CA ASP A 23 15.12 6.51 -8.40
C ASP A 23 14.14 6.07 -7.30
N LYS A 24 13.86 7.00 -6.39
CA LYS A 24 12.95 6.80 -5.25
C LYS A 24 11.53 6.45 -5.68
N LEU A 25 11.07 6.96 -6.84
CA LEU A 25 9.74 6.64 -7.36
C LEU A 25 9.68 5.19 -7.79
N LEU A 26 10.68 4.72 -8.55
CA LEU A 26 10.77 3.33 -8.98
C LEU A 26 10.88 2.38 -7.78
N THR A 27 11.69 2.71 -6.77
CA THR A 27 11.77 1.94 -5.52
C THR A 27 10.39 1.85 -4.84
N ARG A 28 9.63 2.96 -4.80
CA ARG A 28 8.28 3.00 -4.21
C ARG A 28 7.29 2.14 -5.00
N GLN A 29 7.32 2.21 -6.33
CA GLN A 29 6.48 1.38 -7.21
C GLN A 29 6.80 -0.12 -7.04
N ALA A 30 8.09 -0.48 -6.97
CA ALA A 30 8.53 -1.85 -6.73
C ALA A 30 8.15 -2.35 -5.32
N LYS A 31 8.18 -1.49 -4.31
CA LYS A 31 7.69 -1.82 -2.96
C LYS A 31 6.18 -2.05 -2.96
N PHE A 32 5.43 -1.15 -3.60
CA PHE A 32 3.97 -1.27 -3.77
C PHE A 32 3.57 -2.62 -4.37
N LEU A 33 4.18 -3.02 -5.48
CA LEU A 33 3.86 -4.29 -6.14
C LEU A 33 4.17 -5.49 -5.24
N ARG A 34 5.32 -5.48 -4.54
CA ARG A 34 5.70 -6.56 -3.61
C ARG A 34 4.75 -6.68 -2.43
N ASP A 35 4.39 -5.55 -1.82
CA ASP A 35 3.49 -5.52 -0.67
C ASP A 35 2.07 -5.92 -1.07
N ALA A 36 1.57 -5.45 -2.21
CA ALA A 36 0.30 -5.89 -2.78
C ALA A 36 0.30 -7.41 -3.04
N LEU A 37 1.35 -7.95 -3.64
CA LEU A 37 1.42 -9.40 -3.90
C LEU A 37 1.45 -10.22 -2.60
N LYS A 38 2.12 -9.71 -1.54
CA LYS A 38 2.13 -10.33 -0.22
C LYS A 38 0.72 -10.36 0.40
N THR A 39 -0.04 -9.27 0.30
CA THR A 39 -1.43 -9.25 0.81
C THR A 39 -2.33 -10.16 -0.01
N PHE A 40 -2.17 -10.19 -1.34
CA PHE A 40 -2.93 -11.07 -2.23
C PHE A 40 -2.69 -12.54 -1.93
N ARG A 41 -1.43 -12.97 -1.77
CA ARG A 41 -1.09 -14.35 -1.36
C ARG A 41 -1.67 -14.71 0.01
N THR A 42 -1.70 -13.75 0.93
CA THR A 42 -2.31 -13.96 2.25
C THR A 42 -3.83 -14.13 2.14
N ALA A 43 -4.48 -13.35 1.27
CA ALA A 43 -5.91 -13.45 1.02
C ALA A 43 -6.27 -14.78 0.34
N THR A 44 -5.54 -15.20 -0.70
CA THR A 44 -5.77 -16.49 -1.37
C THR A 44 -5.48 -17.68 -0.45
N GLY A 45 -4.42 -17.62 0.37
CA GLY A 45 -4.09 -18.69 1.33
C GLY A 45 -5.12 -18.87 2.44
N LYS A 46 -5.88 -17.81 2.80
CA LYS A 46 -6.99 -17.89 3.77
C LYS A 46 -8.32 -18.30 3.14
N ALA A 47 -8.43 -18.24 1.82
CA ALA A 47 -9.66 -18.54 1.13
C ALA A 47 -9.87 -20.07 1.01
N LYS A 48 -11.14 -20.52 1.01
CA LYS A 48 -11.48 -21.93 0.74
C LYS A 48 -10.93 -22.33 -0.64
N LYS A 49 -10.43 -23.56 -0.80
CA LYS A 49 -9.93 -24.03 -2.11
C LYS A 49 -11.04 -23.91 -3.18
N GLY A 50 -10.72 -23.36 -4.35
CA GLY A 50 -11.62 -23.35 -5.53
C GLY A 50 -11.92 -21.99 -6.17
N TRP A 51 -11.42 -20.87 -5.62
CA TRP A 51 -11.58 -19.56 -6.26
C TRP A 51 -10.75 -19.50 -7.54
N LYS A 52 -11.44 -19.31 -8.67
CA LYS A 52 -10.84 -19.27 -10.02
C LYS A 52 -10.74 -17.85 -10.55
N THR A 53 -11.58 -16.94 -10.04
CA THR A 53 -11.69 -15.58 -10.53
C THR A 53 -11.42 -14.57 -9.42
N ALA A 54 -10.74 -13.47 -9.73
CA ALA A 54 -10.52 -12.41 -8.79
C ALA A 54 -10.49 -11.03 -9.45
N THR A 55 -10.81 -10.02 -8.65
CA THR A 55 -10.69 -8.61 -9.03
C THR A 55 -9.79 -7.91 -8.03
N ILE A 56 -8.76 -7.23 -8.51
CA ILE A 56 -7.97 -6.30 -7.71
C ILE A 56 -8.70 -4.97 -7.69
N LEU A 57 -9.06 -4.51 -6.50
CA LEU A 57 -9.74 -3.25 -6.27
C LEU A 57 -8.71 -2.17 -5.94
N VAL A 58 -8.80 -1.05 -6.66
CA VAL A 58 -7.92 0.12 -6.51
C VAL A 58 -8.75 1.34 -6.15
N ALA A 59 -8.25 2.16 -5.22
CA ALA A 59 -8.80 3.48 -4.91
C ALA A 59 -7.78 4.55 -5.29
N ASN A 60 -8.23 5.59 -5.99
CA ASN A 60 -7.40 6.74 -6.33
C ASN A 60 -7.34 7.74 -5.17
N ASP A 61 -8.52 7.98 -4.57
CA ASP A 61 -8.70 8.98 -3.53
C ASP A 61 -9.08 8.34 -2.20
N TYR A 62 -8.68 9.02 -1.12
CA TYR A 62 -9.17 8.70 0.21
C TYR A 62 -10.56 9.31 0.40
N PRO A 63 -11.49 8.62 1.10
CA PRO A 63 -12.68 9.26 1.65
C PRO A 63 -12.29 10.47 2.52
N GLN A 64 -13.11 11.53 2.50
CA GLN A 64 -12.80 12.80 3.18
C GLN A 64 -12.34 12.64 4.64
N TRP A 65 -13.01 11.80 5.43
CA TRP A 65 -12.64 11.56 6.83
C TRP A 65 -11.24 10.94 7.03
N LYS A 66 -10.73 10.18 6.04
CA LYS A 66 -9.35 9.68 6.04
C LYS A 66 -8.37 10.80 5.67
N ILE A 67 -8.73 11.67 4.73
CA ILE A 67 -7.94 12.87 4.39
C ILE A 67 -7.80 13.76 5.64
N ASP A 68 -8.90 14.07 6.31
CA ASP A 68 -8.90 14.91 7.51
C ASP A 68 -8.02 14.31 8.61
N ALA A 69 -8.04 12.98 8.76
CA ALA A 69 -7.20 12.26 9.70
C ALA A 69 -5.70 12.32 9.33
N LEU A 70 -5.37 12.19 8.03
CA LEU A 70 -3.98 12.34 7.55
C LEU A 70 -3.47 13.76 7.76
N LEU A 71 -4.28 14.79 7.47
CA LEU A 71 -3.92 16.19 7.70
C LEU A 71 -3.70 16.47 9.20
N TRP A 72 -4.55 15.90 10.06
CA TRP A 72 -4.34 15.95 11.50
C TRP A 72 -3.01 15.29 11.91
N MET A 73 -2.69 14.11 11.36
CA MET A 73 -1.42 13.43 11.62
C MET A 73 -0.21 14.27 11.19
N GLN A 74 -0.28 14.90 10.01
CA GLN A 74 0.77 15.79 9.50
C GLN A 74 0.99 16.97 10.46
N SER A 75 -0.08 17.58 11.00
CA SER A 75 0.03 18.67 11.98
C SER A 75 0.74 18.27 13.29
N LYS A 76 0.78 16.96 13.59
CA LYS A 76 1.41 16.38 14.79
C LYS A 76 2.78 15.80 14.51
N TYR A 77 3.22 15.78 13.24
CA TYR A 77 4.50 15.21 12.86
C TYR A 77 5.63 16.22 13.06
N ASN A 78 6.64 15.86 13.84
CA ASN A 78 7.84 16.66 14.04
C ASN A 78 9.08 15.75 13.97
N GLY A 79 9.36 15.23 12.77
CA GLY A 79 10.37 14.19 12.57
C GLY A 79 10.02 12.83 13.19
N GLY A 80 8.76 12.66 13.62
CA GLY A 80 8.23 11.48 14.29
C GLY A 80 7.02 11.81 15.16
N PHE A 81 6.33 10.78 15.64
CA PHE A 81 5.23 10.93 16.61
C PHE A 81 5.77 10.72 18.02
N GLN A 82 6.32 11.78 18.60
CA GLN A 82 7.05 11.75 19.88
C GLN A 82 6.12 11.63 21.09
N ASP A 83 4.82 11.87 20.91
CA ASP A 83 3.87 11.97 22.02
C ASP A 83 3.28 10.62 22.45
N SER A 84 3.48 10.29 23.73
CA SER A 84 2.72 9.25 24.43
C SER A 84 1.20 9.56 24.49
N THR A 85 0.82 10.81 24.22
CA THR A 85 -0.57 11.28 24.15
C THR A 85 -1.18 11.16 22.76
N PHE A 86 -0.42 10.83 21.71
CA PHE A 86 -0.90 10.84 20.33
C PHE A 86 -2.25 10.12 20.13
N MET A 87 -2.40 8.91 20.70
CA MET A 87 -3.66 8.16 20.60
C MET A 87 -4.80 8.74 21.47
N LYS A 88 -4.47 9.45 22.56
CA LYS A 88 -5.45 10.18 23.37
C LYS A 88 -5.95 11.41 22.63
N ASP A 89 -5.03 12.17 22.03
CA ASP A 89 -5.35 13.38 21.26
C ASP A 89 -6.14 13.03 20.01
N LEU A 90 -5.79 11.92 19.34
CA LEU A 90 -6.56 11.35 18.23
C LEU A 90 -8.00 11.02 18.64
N LYS A 91 -8.18 10.45 19.83
CA LYS A 91 -9.51 10.08 20.32
C LYS A 91 -10.38 11.33 20.54
N THR A 92 -9.82 12.38 21.11
CA THR A 92 -10.49 13.67 21.29
C THR A 92 -10.83 14.28 19.93
N TRP A 93 -9.84 14.41 19.04
CA TRP A 93 -10.03 14.96 17.70
C TRP A 93 -11.09 14.19 16.90
N ALA A 94 -11.03 12.85 16.90
CA ALA A 94 -11.99 12.02 16.17
C ALA A 94 -13.41 12.15 16.73
N ALA A 95 -13.58 12.29 18.05
CA ALA A 95 -14.89 12.49 18.65
C ALA A 95 -15.54 13.83 18.27
N GLU A 96 -14.74 14.86 18.00
CA GLU A 96 -15.18 16.21 17.62
C GLU A 96 -15.40 16.34 16.10
N ASN A 97 -14.56 15.70 15.29
CA ASN A 97 -14.49 15.93 13.84
C ASN A 97 -15.15 14.81 13.01
N VAL A 98 -15.47 13.66 13.63
CA VAL A 98 -16.11 12.53 12.94
C VAL A 98 -17.52 12.30 13.51
N SER A 99 -18.53 12.64 12.71
CA SER A 99 -19.94 12.64 13.12
C SER A 99 -20.53 11.26 13.48
N ASP A 100 -19.94 10.17 12.98
CA ASP A 100 -20.42 8.80 13.20
C ASP A 100 -19.48 8.02 14.14
N LYS A 101 -20.02 7.47 15.23
CA LYS A 101 -19.29 6.61 16.19
C LYS A 101 -18.63 5.40 15.54
N LYS A 102 -19.21 4.82 14.49
CA LYS A 102 -18.58 3.73 13.74
C LYS A 102 -17.33 4.23 13.01
N LYS A 103 -17.41 5.41 12.38
CA LYS A 103 -16.28 6.04 11.71
C LYS A 103 -15.19 6.45 12.70
N VAL A 104 -15.52 6.94 13.90
CA VAL A 104 -14.52 7.22 14.96
C VAL A 104 -13.62 6.01 15.22
N LYS A 105 -14.21 4.82 15.36
CA LYS A 105 -13.44 3.59 15.54
C LYS A 105 -12.57 3.26 14.33
N LEU A 106 -13.09 3.40 13.11
CA LEU A 106 -12.34 3.18 11.88
C LEU A 106 -11.20 4.20 11.71
N THR A 107 -11.41 5.46 12.09
CA THR A 107 -10.40 6.52 12.12
C THR A 107 -9.25 6.17 13.06
N MET A 108 -9.56 5.69 14.27
CA MET A 108 -8.49 5.26 15.18
C MET A 108 -7.67 4.08 14.62
N GLN A 109 -8.34 3.10 14.01
CA GLN A 109 -7.68 1.95 13.39
C GLN A 109 -6.81 2.39 12.20
N PHE A 110 -7.33 3.29 11.36
CA PHE A 110 -6.64 3.84 10.21
C PHE A 110 -5.39 4.60 10.64
N VAL A 111 -5.51 5.57 11.56
CA VAL A 111 -4.36 6.35 12.03
C VAL A 111 -3.33 5.48 12.74
N SER A 112 -3.75 4.49 13.53
CA SER A 112 -2.80 3.53 14.14
C SER A 112 -2.00 2.75 13.11
N PHE A 113 -2.60 2.46 11.95
CA PHE A 113 -1.92 1.78 10.85
C PHE A 113 -0.99 2.75 10.11
N MET A 114 -1.47 3.94 9.75
CA MET A 114 -0.66 4.97 9.10
C MET A 114 0.53 5.40 9.96
N LYS A 115 0.38 5.43 11.30
CA LYS A 115 1.49 5.70 12.21
C LYS A 115 2.66 4.73 11.99
N ARG A 116 2.39 3.42 11.85
CA ARG A 116 3.42 2.40 11.58
C ARG A 116 4.04 2.57 10.20
N GLU A 117 3.24 2.99 9.22
CA GLU A 117 3.75 3.28 7.88
C GLU A 117 4.72 4.47 7.91
N VAL A 118 4.39 5.53 8.64
CA VAL A 118 5.28 6.69 8.81
C VAL A 118 6.56 6.33 9.56
N GLU A 119 6.51 5.39 10.51
CA GLU A 119 7.71 4.85 11.16
C GLU A 119 8.63 4.12 10.17
N ASP A 120 8.08 3.55 9.09
CA ASP A 120 8.84 2.79 8.06
C ASP A 120 9.28 3.67 6.87
N VAL A 121 8.42 4.56 6.38
CA VAL A 121 8.68 5.37 5.16
C VAL A 121 8.81 6.88 5.41
N GLY A 122 8.72 7.32 6.67
CA GLY A 122 8.78 8.73 7.03
C GLY A 122 7.52 9.50 6.68
N GLU A 123 7.66 10.82 6.49
CA GLU A 123 6.55 11.75 6.24
C GLU A 123 5.63 11.34 5.07
N MET A 124 6.21 10.72 4.03
CA MET A 124 5.47 10.19 2.87
C MET A 124 4.38 9.17 3.22
N GLY A 125 4.48 8.55 4.41
CA GLY A 125 3.44 7.68 4.94
C GLY A 125 2.12 8.42 5.17
N MET A 126 2.11 9.76 5.22
CA MET A 126 0.91 10.59 5.38
C MET A 126 0.45 11.24 4.08
N ASP A 127 0.99 10.85 2.92
CA ASP A 127 0.55 11.40 1.63
C ASP A 127 -0.97 11.19 1.45
N THR A 128 -1.67 12.27 1.12
CA THR A 128 -3.13 12.24 0.85
C THR A 128 -3.45 11.71 -0.54
N THR A 129 -2.46 11.52 -1.40
CA THR A 129 -2.61 11.03 -2.77
C THR A 129 -1.50 10.02 -3.09
N CYS A 130 -1.79 9.09 -4.00
CA CYS A 130 -0.77 8.17 -4.48
C CYS A 130 0.09 8.85 -5.54
N SER A 131 1.42 8.83 -5.40
CA SER A 131 2.34 9.52 -6.31
C SER A 131 2.56 8.79 -7.65
N PHE A 132 1.83 7.71 -7.93
CA PHE A 132 1.97 6.90 -9.14
C PHE A 132 0.64 6.25 -9.53
N ASP A 133 0.52 5.88 -10.81
CA ASP A 133 -0.65 5.16 -11.30
C ASP A 133 -0.60 3.68 -10.87
N GLN A 134 -1.36 3.38 -9.83
CA GLN A 134 -1.51 2.03 -9.29
C GLN A 134 -2.06 1.05 -10.32
N SER A 135 -3.02 1.49 -11.15
CA SER A 135 -3.68 0.62 -12.12
C SER A 135 -2.73 0.27 -13.26
N ALA A 136 -1.93 1.23 -13.72
CA ALA A 136 -0.90 0.99 -14.74
C ALA A 136 0.10 -0.08 -14.27
N ILE A 137 0.68 0.08 -13.07
CA ILE A 137 1.68 -0.86 -12.51
C ILE A 137 1.10 -2.27 -12.36
N LEU A 138 -0.14 -2.37 -11.86
CA LEU A 138 -0.82 -3.65 -11.69
C LEU A 138 -1.15 -4.31 -13.03
N ASN A 139 -1.55 -3.52 -14.05
CA ASN A 139 -1.83 -4.02 -15.39
C ASN A 139 -0.56 -4.53 -16.08
N GLU A 140 0.55 -3.79 -16.00
CA GLU A 140 1.85 -4.24 -16.53
C GLU A 140 2.29 -5.57 -15.90
N SER A 141 1.96 -5.78 -14.62
CA SER A 141 2.33 -6.98 -13.87
C SER A 141 1.23 -8.03 -13.79
N ILE A 142 0.12 -7.90 -14.53
CA ILE A 142 -1.09 -8.71 -14.32
C ILE A 142 -0.84 -10.20 -14.59
N ALA A 143 -0.06 -10.53 -15.62
CA ALA A 143 0.29 -11.91 -15.97
C ALA A 143 1.13 -12.56 -14.86
N TYR A 144 2.07 -11.81 -14.29
CA TYR A 144 2.90 -12.25 -13.17
C TYR A 144 2.04 -12.49 -11.92
N ILE A 145 1.18 -11.54 -11.55
CA ILE A 145 0.30 -11.67 -10.38
C ILE A 145 -0.64 -12.87 -10.54
N LYS A 146 -1.26 -13.03 -11.71
CA LYS A 146 -2.15 -14.15 -12.04
C LYS A 146 -1.45 -15.51 -11.87
N SER A 147 -0.22 -15.64 -12.39
CA SER A 147 0.60 -16.84 -12.23
C SER A 147 0.92 -17.13 -10.76
N GLN A 148 1.36 -16.11 -10.01
CA GLN A 148 1.74 -16.26 -8.60
C GLN A 148 0.57 -16.64 -7.68
N LEU A 149 -0.65 -16.29 -8.06
CA LEU A 149 -1.86 -16.62 -7.30
C LEU A 149 -2.57 -17.87 -7.83
N SER A 150 -2.10 -18.47 -8.94
CA SER A 150 -2.74 -19.61 -9.62
C SER A 150 -4.23 -19.37 -9.94
N LEU A 151 -4.56 -18.17 -10.42
CA LEU A 151 -5.92 -17.75 -10.79
C LEU A 151 -6.17 -17.99 -12.29
N GLU A 152 -7.40 -18.37 -12.65
CA GLU A 152 -7.83 -18.52 -14.04
C GLU A 152 -8.17 -17.16 -14.66
N GLU A 153 -8.79 -16.27 -13.89
CA GLU A 153 -9.11 -14.90 -14.32
C GLU A 153 -8.72 -13.88 -13.25
N LEU A 154 -8.11 -12.79 -13.69
CA LEU A 154 -7.72 -11.66 -12.86
C LEU A 154 -8.08 -10.38 -13.59
N SER A 155 -8.88 -9.53 -12.96
CA SER A 155 -9.25 -8.20 -13.46
C SER A 155 -8.80 -7.13 -12.47
N ILE A 156 -8.67 -5.89 -12.94
CA ILE A 156 -8.39 -4.73 -12.11
C ILE A 156 -9.57 -3.77 -12.29
N ALA A 157 -10.14 -3.29 -11.19
CA ALA A 157 -11.26 -2.35 -11.21
C ALA A 157 -11.04 -1.25 -10.17
N ARG A 158 -11.53 -0.05 -10.48
CA ARG A 158 -11.64 1.00 -9.47
C ARG A 158 -12.81 0.68 -8.55
N VAL A 159 -12.69 1.05 -7.29
CA VAL A 159 -13.75 0.83 -6.29
C VAL A 159 -15.06 1.50 -6.72
N GLU A 160 -14.98 2.63 -7.41
CA GLU A 160 -16.12 3.41 -7.91
C GLU A 160 -16.85 2.70 -9.07
N ASP A 161 -16.11 1.98 -9.91
CA ASP A 161 -16.62 1.30 -11.11
C ASP A 161 -17.03 -0.16 -10.81
N ALA A 162 -16.70 -0.68 -9.63
CA ALA A 162 -16.85 -2.09 -9.31
C ALA A 162 -18.25 -2.42 -8.76
N GLU A 163 -19.13 -2.89 -9.63
CA GLU A 163 -20.44 -3.42 -9.24
C GLU A 163 -20.31 -4.73 -8.44
N SER A 164 -21.20 -4.91 -7.44
CA SER A 164 -21.32 -6.11 -6.59
C SER A 164 -20.20 -6.34 -5.56
N VAL A 165 -19.31 -5.39 -5.33
CA VAL A 165 -18.34 -5.46 -4.23
C VAL A 165 -19.04 -5.12 -2.90
N PRO A 166 -18.91 -5.93 -1.83
CA PRO A 166 -19.44 -5.57 -0.52
C PRO A 166 -18.83 -4.25 0.01
N ASP A 167 -19.67 -3.34 0.52
CA ASP A 167 -19.25 -2.03 1.07
C ASP A 167 -18.09 -2.12 2.07
N LYS A 168 -18.08 -3.20 2.86
CA LYS A 168 -17.02 -3.47 3.85
C LYS A 168 -15.65 -3.64 3.20
N ILE A 169 -15.59 -4.21 1.99
CA ILE A 169 -14.34 -4.35 1.23
C ILE A 169 -13.97 -2.99 0.65
N CYS A 170 -14.90 -2.29 0.00
CA CYS A 170 -14.69 -0.96 -0.57
C CYS A 170 -14.12 0.04 0.44
N GLN A 171 -14.65 0.07 1.67
CA GLN A 171 -14.20 0.97 2.73
C GLN A 171 -12.75 0.72 3.18
N ASN A 172 -12.25 -0.49 3.00
CA ASN A 172 -10.89 -0.88 3.37
C ASN A 172 -9.87 -0.64 2.26
N VAL A 173 -10.31 -0.45 1.02
CA VAL A 173 -9.41 -0.09 -0.08
C VAL A 173 -8.94 1.34 0.12
N THR A 174 -7.63 1.54 0.07
CA THR A 174 -7.00 2.87 0.14
C THR A 174 -5.95 3.00 -0.96
N PRO A 175 -5.66 4.24 -1.41
CA PRO A 175 -4.55 4.49 -2.32
C PRO A 175 -3.25 3.87 -1.81
N GLY A 176 -2.52 3.22 -2.72
CA GLY A 176 -1.28 2.48 -2.42
C GLY A 176 -1.49 1.11 -1.76
N LYS A 177 -2.73 0.71 -1.44
CA LYS A 177 -3.04 -0.59 -0.80
C LYS A 177 -4.24 -1.25 -1.49
N PRO A 178 -4.03 -1.80 -2.70
CA PRO A 178 -5.07 -2.51 -3.42
C PRO A 178 -5.51 -3.76 -2.65
N THR A 179 -6.76 -4.13 -2.81
CA THR A 179 -7.33 -5.31 -2.14
C THR A 179 -7.78 -6.33 -3.16
N LEU A 180 -7.45 -7.61 -2.93
CA LEU A 180 -7.93 -8.71 -3.75
C LEU A 180 -9.33 -9.12 -3.30
N TRP A 181 -10.29 -9.05 -4.21
CA TRP A 181 -11.62 -9.60 -4.04
C TRP A 181 -11.75 -10.90 -4.84
N LEU A 182 -11.95 -12.02 -4.14
CA LEU A 182 -12.09 -13.36 -4.72
C LEU A 182 -13.57 -13.64 -5.05
N ARG A 183 -13.80 -14.24 -6.23
CA ARG A 183 -15.12 -14.61 -6.77
C ARG A 183 -15.17 -16.05 -7.30
#